data_AF-R5EYR8-F1
#
_entry.id   AF-R5EYR8-F1
#
_cell.length_a   1.000
_cell.length_b   1.000
_cell.length_c   1.000
_cell.angle_alpha   90.00
_cell.angle_beta   90.00
_cell.angle_gamma   90.00
#
_symmetry.space_group_name_H-M   'P 1'
#
loop_
_entity.id
_entity.type
_entity.pdbx_description
1 polymer ?
#
loop_
_entity_poly.entity_id
_entity_poly.type
_entity_poly.pdbx_seq_one_letter_code
_entity_poly.pdbx_strand_id
1 'polypeptide(L)' 'MLCTITDIRGDYAYVRYDDTGVVSEVAIALLPFGVDVGDQLKFENYEFTRV' A
#
# COMPACT_ATOMS: atom_id res chain seq x y z
N MET A 1 -2.36 5.58 -9.15
CA MET A 1 -3.54 5.23 -8.33
C MET A 1 -3.20 5.50 -6.88
N LEU A 2 -4.04 6.24 -6.14
CA LEU A 2 -3.82 6.46 -4.71
C LEU A 2 -4.38 5.29 -3.91
N CYS A 3 -3.68 4.94 -2.85
CA CYS A 3 -4.11 3.90 -1.94
C CYS A 3 -3.63 4.17 -0.51
N THR A 4 -4.31 3.55 0.44
CA THR A 4 -4.04 3.68 1.87
C THR A 4 -3.70 2.32 2.46
N ILE A 5 -2.66 2.24 3.29
CA ILE A 5 -2.38 1.03 4.09
C ILE A 5 -3.41 0.94 5.22
N THR A 6 -4.16 -0.15 5.25
CA THR A 6 -5.26 -0.36 6.21
C THR A 6 -4.93 -1.36 7.31
N ASP A 7 -4.00 -2.28 7.07
CA ASP A 7 -3.53 -3.27 8.03
C ASP A 7 -2.15 -3.82 7.62
N ILE A 8 -1.37 -4.33 8.57
CA ILE A 8 -0.08 -5.00 8.32
C ILE A 8 -0.04 -6.29 9.13
N ARG A 9 0.22 -7.42 8.46
CA ARG A 9 0.27 -8.76 9.07
C ARG A 9 1.51 -9.51 8.59
N GLY A 10 2.51 -9.61 9.47
CA GLY A 10 3.78 -10.24 9.13
C GLY A 10 4.45 -9.49 7.98
N ASP A 11 4.71 -10.20 6.88
CA ASP A 11 5.40 -9.67 5.70
C ASP A 11 4.46 -9.06 4.65
N TYR A 12 3.17 -8.90 4.98
CA TYR A 12 2.15 -8.39 4.07
C TYR A 12 1.43 -7.15 4.61
N ALA A 13 1.11 -6.23 3.71
CA ALA A 13 0.30 -5.05 3.95
C ALA A 13 -1.02 -5.15 3.17
N TYR A 14 -2.11 -4.69 3.78
CA TYR A 14 -3.43 -4.60 3.15
C TYR A 14 -3.64 -3.19 2.65
N VAL A 15 -3.59 -3.02 1.33
CA VAL A 15 -3.64 -1.75 0.63
C VAL A 15 -5.03 -1.56 0.03
N ARG A 16 -5.73 -0.50 0.43
CA ARG A 16 -7.04 -0.12 -0.13
C ARG A 16 -6.86 0.96 -1.19
N TYR A 17 -7.30 0.70 -2.41
CA TYR A 17 -7.26 1.66 -3.51
C TYR A 17 -8.43 2.65 -3.42
N ASP A 18 -8.14 3.94 -3.52
CA ASP A 18 -9.13 5.00 -3.27
C ASP A 18 -10.17 5.13 -4.39
N ASP A 19 -9.80 4.77 -5.63
CA ASP A 19 -10.64 4.89 -6.82
C ASP A 19 -11.65 3.74 -6.97
N THR A 20 -11.28 2.54 -6.53
CA THR A 20 -12.05 1.30 -6.71
C THR A 20 -12.57 0.73 -5.39
N GLY A 21 -11.99 1.13 -4.26
CA GLY A 21 -12.28 0.55 -2.94
C GLY A 21 -11.73 -0.87 -2.74
N VAL A 22 -11.07 -1.45 -3.75
CA VAL A 22 -10.50 -2.80 -3.69
C VAL A 22 -9.39 -2.83 -2.64
N VAL A 23 -9.36 -3.91 -1.86
CA VAL A 23 -8.27 -4.20 -0.93
C VAL A 23 -7.40 -5.29 -1.52
N SER A 24 -6.10 -5.06 -1.60
CA SER A 24 -5.11 -6.04 -2.04
C SER A 24 -4.09 -6.32 -0.94
N GLU A 25 -3.70 -7.58 -0.85
CA GLU A 25 -2.57 -8.03 -0.03
C GLU A 25 -1.27 -7.85 -0.83
N VAL A 26 -0.33 -7.08 -0.30
CA VAL A 26 0.93 -6.71 -0.96
C VAL A 26 2.09 -7.04 -0.05
N ALA A 27 3.12 -7.69 -0.58
CA ALA A 27 4.34 -7.97 0.19
C ALA A 27 5.04 -6.65 0.56
N ILE A 28 5.41 -6.48 1.84
CA ILE A 28 6.06 -5.27 2.35
C ILE A 28 7.40 -5.00 1.66
N ALA A 29 8.06 -6.07 1.17
CA ALA A 29 9.29 -5.96 0.38
C ALA A 29 9.15 -5.15 -0.92
N LEU A 30 7.92 -4.93 -1.40
CA LEU A 30 7.61 -4.12 -2.59
C LEU A 30 7.21 -2.68 -2.25
N LEU A 31 7.09 -2.34 -0.97
CA LEU A 31 6.67 -1.03 -0.50
C LEU A 31 7.87 -0.17 -0.09
N PRO A 32 7.70 1.17 -0.05
CA PRO A 32 8.72 2.05 0.50
C PRO A 32 9.15 1.63 1.91
N PHE A 33 10.42 1.87 2.24
CA PHE A 33 10.94 1.50 3.56
C PHE A 33 10.20 2.25 4.68
N GLY A 34 9.86 1.51 5.74
CA GLY A 34 9.25 2.07 6.94
C GLY A 34 7.80 2.53 6.76
N VAL A 35 7.06 1.93 5.82
CA VAL A 35 5.60 2.10 5.72
C VAL A 35 4.87 1.57 6.97
N ASP A 36 3.76 2.22 7.30
CA ASP A 36 2.91 1.90 8.45
C ASP A 36 1.42 2.06 8.10
N VAL A 37 0.56 1.53 8.96
CA VAL A 37 -0.90 1.64 8.82
C VAL A 37 -1.31 3.11 8.83
N GLY A 38 -2.14 3.50 7.85
CA GLY A 38 -2.60 4.87 7.65
C GLY A 38 -1.80 5.65 6.62
N ASP A 39 -0.64 5.16 6.19
CA ASP A 39 0.12 5.80 5.11
C ASP A 39 -0.65 5.80 3.79
N GLN A 40 -0.51 6.90 3.06
CA GLN A 40 -0.92 6.99 1.66
C GLN A 40 0.26 6.69 0.74
N LEU A 41 -0.03 5.85 -0.26
CA LEU A 41 0.88 5.49 -1.32
C LEU A 41 0.29 5.86 -2.67
N LYS A 42 1.17 6.12 -3.64
CA LYS A 42 0.84 6.20 -5.05
C LYS A 42 1.43 4.98 -5.76
N PHE A 43 0.56 4.20 -6.38
CA PHE A 43 0.95 3.12 -7.29
C PHE A 43 0.96 3.62 -8.74
N GLU A 44 2.13 3.61 -9.37
CA GLU A 44 2.35 4.04 -10.74
C GLU A 44 3.59 3.32 -11.31
N ASN A 45 3.59 2.96 -12.61
CA ASN A 45 4.73 2.28 -13.24
C ASN A 45 5.20 1.00 -12.53
N TYR A 46 4.27 0.22 -11.95
CA TYR A 46 4.55 -0.98 -11.16
C TYR A 46 5.34 -0.75 -9.86
N GLU A 47 5.36 0.49 -9.37
CA GLU A 47 6.09 0.88 -8.16
C GLU A 47 5.16 1.61 -7.17
N PHE A 48 5.40 1.39 -5.88
CA PHE A 48 4.74 2.13 -4.79
C PHE A 48 5.66 3.24 -4.29
N THR A 49 5.13 4.45 -4.20
CA THR A 49 5.82 5.62 -3.63
C THR A 49 4.98 6.21 -2.50
N ARG A 50 5.62 6.67 -1.42
CA ARG A 50 4.93 7.37 -0.32
C ARG A 50 4.59 8.79 -0.76
N VAL A 51 3.38 9.24 -0.46
CA VAL A 51 2.88 10.60 -0.74
C VAL A 51 3.33 11.59 0.32
#